data_AF-A0A5R8VJT9-F1
#
_entry.id   AF-A0A5R8VJT9-F1
#
_cell.length_a   1.000
_cell.length_b   1.000
_cell.length_c   1.000
_cell.angle_alpha   90.00
_cell.angle_beta   90.00
_cell.angle_gamma   90.00
#
_symmetry.space_group_name_H-M   'P 1'
#
loop_
_entity.id
_entity.type
_entity.pdbx_description
1 polymer ?
#
loop_
_entity_poly.entity_id
_entity_poly.type
_entity_poly.pdbx_seq_one_letter_code
_entity_poly.pdbx_strand_id
1 'polypeptide(L)'
;MDLIDASITYWLPEHGRISAGTAIVGAPDGLRGCGTKTASEVQDEEQAANQSVVPTYSRVSAQVGALDAVAGAAPFSGWTFPKGGEGRHLEGDWTVSGNPDSSQKWSDDDVTVRLEYDAAIGIGNAYAFRFVVSPVVRIESRKALTVRDWVDRWIVPLRRIVSIATGDAQPLTYLAVDASGVDRSRAHKRRQVYGSGITQEPYQSDHAAVRKSSTAVHIAVDGLSLLDMLRRWQGLEDDHHPLIETYGAMLSATDEHPRSRFLLLVQALEGLHGHETAAAYEERRNHHTEERKTLIEAIQDAGILNSQQLKFVKKNLTKNPPRGLNEALHHLLGELPVDLTPRLAACKLLRNYLTEAQGPEAQRVAYALSRVRNDLAHGNKGFDAYDLHETVRVLERIVRAHALRLLGCPEPVLERVCNLDQ
;
A
#
# COMPACT_ATOMS: atom_id res chain seq x y z
N MET A 1 -3.74 17.71 -24.78
CA MET A 1 -2.82 16.88 -23.99
C MET A 1 -2.23 17.81 -22.96
N ASP A 2 -2.46 17.54 -21.69
CA ASP A 2 -1.98 18.39 -20.61
C ASP A 2 -0.80 17.69 -19.95
N LEU A 3 0.29 18.41 -19.70
CA LEU A 3 1.50 17.88 -19.08
C LEU A 3 1.59 18.37 -17.64
N ILE A 4 1.80 17.46 -16.69
CA ILE A 4 1.99 17.76 -15.26
C ILE A 4 3.47 17.62 -14.92
N ASP A 5 3.97 18.55 -14.09
CA ASP A 5 5.39 18.67 -13.70
C ASP A 5 6.31 18.75 -14.92
N ALA A 6 5.87 19.49 -15.93
CA ALA A 6 6.61 19.67 -17.16
C ALA A 6 7.74 20.68 -16.97
N SER A 7 8.94 20.30 -17.39
CA SER A 7 10.06 21.20 -17.62
C SER A 7 10.30 21.31 -19.11
N ILE A 8 10.59 22.53 -19.57
CA ILE A 8 10.99 22.78 -20.95
C ILE A 8 12.42 23.29 -20.91
N THR A 9 13.32 22.53 -21.51
CA THR A 9 14.72 22.93 -21.64
C THR A 9 14.99 23.26 -23.09
N TYR A 10 15.29 24.53 -23.37
CA TYR A 10 15.72 24.99 -24.69
C TYR A 10 17.23 24.94 -24.81
N TRP A 11 17.75 24.49 -25.95
CA TRP A 11 19.18 24.64 -26.29
C TRP A 11 19.39 25.48 -27.55
N LEU A 12 18.33 25.77 -28.31
CA LEU A 12 18.27 26.81 -29.34
C LEU A 12 16.89 27.49 -29.29
N PRO A 13 16.73 28.71 -29.84
CA PRO A 13 15.45 29.43 -29.87
C PRO A 13 14.28 28.61 -30.44
N GLU A 14 14.58 27.67 -31.34
CA GLU A 14 13.58 26.81 -32.00
C GLU A 14 13.69 25.33 -31.60
N HIS A 15 14.62 24.98 -30.71
CA HIS A 15 14.85 23.60 -30.29
C HIS A 15 14.86 23.50 -28.77
N GLY A 16 13.93 22.71 -28.25
CA GLY A 16 13.85 22.37 -26.84
C GLY A 16 13.33 20.96 -26.64
N ARG A 17 13.48 20.48 -25.40
CA ARG A 17 12.94 19.21 -24.93
C ARG A 17 11.93 19.52 -23.85
N ILE A 18 10.73 19.01 -24.04
CA ILE A 18 9.71 18.97 -22.99
C ILE A 18 9.87 17.64 -22.27
N SER A 19 10.06 17.68 -20.96
CA SER A 19 10.06 16.50 -20.10
C SER A 19 8.99 16.68 -19.05
N ALA A 20 8.08 15.74 -18.90
CA ALA A 20 7.01 15.79 -17.92
C ALA A 20 6.94 14.47 -17.16
N GLY A 21 6.63 14.53 -15.87
CA GLY A 21 6.44 13.33 -15.05
C GLY A 21 5.12 12.61 -15.35
N THR A 22 4.12 13.33 -15.88
CA THR A 22 2.79 12.78 -16.17
C THR A 22 2.15 13.52 -17.34
N ALA A 23 1.40 12.78 -18.16
CA ALA A 23 0.61 13.31 -19.26
C ALA A 23 -0.86 12.93 -19.11
N ILE A 24 -1.75 13.88 -19.38
CA ILE A 24 -3.20 13.68 -19.41
C ILE A 24 -3.67 13.80 -20.86
N VAL A 25 -4.35 12.77 -21.33
CA VAL A 25 -4.88 12.71 -22.70
C VAL A 25 -6.39 12.52 -22.64
N GLY A 26 -7.13 13.39 -23.35
CA GLY A 26 -8.56 13.31 -23.49
C GLY A 26 -9.00 14.08 -24.73
N ALA A 27 -10.24 13.83 -25.18
CA ALA A 27 -10.83 14.63 -26.23
C ALA A 27 -10.90 16.11 -25.77
N PRO A 28 -10.54 17.08 -26.63
CA PRO A 28 -10.66 18.49 -26.26
C PRO A 28 -12.12 18.83 -25.92
N ASP A 29 -12.31 19.68 -24.91
CA ASP A 29 -13.63 20.25 -24.61
C ASP A 29 -14.10 21.03 -25.85
N GLY A 30 -15.02 20.44 -26.62
CA GLY A 30 -15.67 21.12 -27.75
C GLY A 30 -14.96 21.03 -29.10
N LEU A 31 -14.76 19.83 -29.64
CA LEU A 31 -14.75 19.64 -31.10
C LEU A 31 -16.14 19.98 -31.67
N ARG A 32 -16.45 21.27 -31.78
CA ARG A 32 -17.29 21.79 -32.86
C ARG A 32 -16.43 21.65 -34.11
N GLY A 33 -16.94 20.93 -35.11
CA GLY A 33 -16.21 20.67 -36.35
C GLY A 33 -15.63 21.97 -36.95
N CYS A 34 -14.40 21.89 -37.45
CA CYS A 34 -13.68 22.85 -38.30
C CYS A 34 -14.36 24.21 -38.55
N GLY A 35 -14.59 25.00 -37.50
CA GLY A 35 -15.02 26.38 -37.57
C GLY A 35 -13.85 27.25 -37.13
N THR A 36 -13.47 28.22 -37.96
CA THR A 36 -12.51 29.26 -37.61
C THR A 36 -12.91 29.92 -36.29
N LYS A 37 -12.07 29.78 -35.26
CA LYS A 37 -12.22 30.48 -33.97
C LYS A 37 -12.23 32.00 -34.21
N THR A 38 -13.06 32.71 -33.47
CA THR A 38 -13.13 34.18 -33.50
C THR A 38 -12.00 34.80 -32.69
N ALA A 39 -11.58 36.03 -33.02
CA ALA A 39 -10.48 36.71 -32.33
C ALA A 39 -10.75 36.94 -30.82
N SER A 40 -12.02 37.03 -30.42
CA SER A 40 -12.40 37.10 -29.00
C SER A 40 -12.20 35.77 -28.27
N GLU A 41 -12.48 34.63 -28.92
CA GLU A 41 -12.23 33.30 -28.35
C GLU A 41 -10.73 33.03 -28.16
N VAL A 42 -9.88 33.61 -29.03
CA VAL A 42 -8.42 33.53 -28.90
C VAL A 42 -7.91 34.41 -27.74
N GLN A 43 -8.49 35.61 -27.56
CA GLN A 43 -8.12 36.50 -26.44
C GLN A 43 -8.59 35.98 -25.08
N ASP A 44 -9.75 35.35 -25.00
CA ASP A 44 -10.24 34.72 -23.77
C ASP A 44 -9.42 33.47 -23.41
N GLU A 45 -8.94 32.69 -24.40
CA GLU A 45 -8.00 31.59 -24.20
C GLU A 45 -6.59 32.09 -23.78
N GLU A 46 -6.09 33.19 -24.35
CA GLU A 46 -4.81 33.82 -23.94
C GLU A 46 -4.86 34.41 -22.52
N GLN A 47 -5.99 35.00 -22.12
CA GLN A 47 -6.17 35.49 -20.75
C GLN A 47 -6.34 34.34 -19.74
N ALA A 48 -6.99 33.24 -20.12
CA ALA A 48 -7.09 32.03 -19.30
C ALA A 48 -5.74 31.29 -19.19
N ALA A 49 -4.92 31.27 -20.24
CA ALA A 49 -3.58 30.67 -20.24
C ALA A 49 -2.58 31.43 -19.36
N ASN A 50 -2.79 32.74 -19.16
CA ASN A 50 -1.96 33.58 -18.28
C ASN A 50 -2.28 33.43 -16.79
N GLN A 51 -3.35 32.73 -16.43
CA GLN A 51 -3.58 32.27 -15.06
C GLN A 51 -3.30 30.76 -15.04
N SER A 52 -2.14 30.35 -14.51
CA SER A 52 -1.79 28.95 -14.32
C SER A 52 -2.72 28.30 -13.27
N VAL A 53 -3.97 28.03 -13.64
CA VAL A 53 -4.93 27.30 -12.82
C VAL A 53 -4.65 25.82 -13.02
N VAL A 54 -4.13 25.17 -11.98
CA VAL A 54 -3.92 23.71 -11.98
C VAL A 54 -5.29 23.04 -12.17
N PRO A 55 -5.47 22.17 -13.19
CA PRO A 55 -6.76 21.55 -13.44
C PRO A 55 -7.18 20.63 -12.28
N THR A 56 -8.46 20.67 -11.94
CA THR A 56 -9.06 19.87 -10.86
C THR A 56 -10.17 18.96 -11.37
N TYR A 57 -10.35 17.85 -10.66
CA TYR A 57 -11.17 16.72 -11.09
C TYR A 57 -12.03 16.23 -9.92
N SER A 58 -13.29 15.90 -10.19
CA SER A 58 -14.23 15.42 -9.17
C SER A 58 -14.28 13.90 -9.05
N ARG A 59 -13.71 13.17 -10.02
CA ARG A 59 -13.66 11.71 -10.00
C ARG A 59 -12.33 11.18 -10.51
N VAL A 60 -11.87 10.07 -9.94
CA VAL A 60 -10.81 9.21 -10.47
C VAL A 60 -11.32 7.78 -10.65
N SER A 61 -10.83 7.09 -11.67
CA SER A 61 -11.04 5.66 -11.92
C SER A 61 -9.69 4.98 -12.09
N ALA A 62 -9.45 3.88 -11.39
CA ALA A 62 -8.18 3.18 -11.42
C ALA A 62 -8.36 1.66 -11.45
N GLN A 63 -7.41 0.98 -12.09
CA GLN A 63 -7.30 -0.48 -12.07
C GLN A 63 -5.93 -0.86 -11.48
N VAL A 64 -5.95 -1.60 -10.38
CA VAL A 64 -4.76 -2.10 -9.68
C VAL A 64 -4.75 -3.63 -9.82
N GLY A 65 -3.59 -4.24 -10.05
CA GLY A 65 -3.47 -5.70 -10.15
C GLY A 65 -4.03 -6.42 -8.92
N ALA A 66 -4.57 -7.63 -9.14
CA ALA A 66 -5.21 -8.47 -8.14
C ALA A 66 -6.39 -7.82 -7.37
N LEU A 67 -6.92 -6.71 -7.86
CA LEU A 67 -8.07 -6.04 -7.26
C LEU A 67 -9.32 -6.92 -7.29
N ASP A 68 -9.47 -7.79 -8.29
CA ASP A 68 -10.52 -8.81 -8.37
C ASP A 68 -10.39 -9.90 -7.29
N ALA A 69 -9.17 -10.32 -6.98
CA ALA A 69 -8.93 -11.23 -5.85
C ALA A 69 -9.27 -10.57 -4.51
N VAL A 70 -8.82 -9.32 -4.30
CA VAL A 70 -9.10 -8.57 -3.06
C VAL A 70 -10.58 -8.19 -2.93
N ALA A 71 -11.29 -7.96 -4.04
CA ALA A 71 -12.73 -7.72 -4.02
C ALA A 71 -13.48 -8.87 -3.32
N GLY A 72 -13.02 -10.12 -3.52
CA GLY A 72 -13.62 -11.30 -2.91
C GLY A 72 -14.99 -11.67 -3.47
N ALA A 73 -15.43 -11.02 -4.54
CA ALA A 73 -16.68 -11.30 -5.23
C ALA A 73 -16.43 -11.40 -6.74
N ALA A 74 -16.71 -12.57 -7.30
CA ALA A 74 -16.64 -12.80 -8.75
C ALA A 74 -17.70 -11.95 -9.48
N PRO A 75 -17.44 -11.49 -10.71
CA PRO A 75 -18.38 -10.67 -11.48
C PRO A 75 -19.66 -11.41 -11.90
N PHE A 76 -19.60 -12.74 -12.03
CA PHE A 76 -20.74 -13.58 -12.42
C PHE A 76 -21.04 -14.65 -11.38
N SER A 77 -22.33 -14.96 -11.22
CA SER A 77 -22.84 -16.01 -10.34
C SER A 77 -23.05 -17.34 -11.07
N GLY A 78 -23.15 -17.32 -12.40
CA GLY A 78 -23.28 -18.53 -13.21
C GLY A 78 -23.47 -18.26 -14.69
N TRP A 79 -23.42 -19.32 -15.48
CA TRP A 79 -23.69 -19.30 -16.92
C TRP A 79 -24.43 -20.57 -17.36
N THR A 80 -25.20 -20.45 -18.42
CA THR A 80 -25.87 -21.59 -19.06
C THR A 80 -25.51 -21.64 -20.54
N PHE A 81 -25.21 -22.85 -21.00
CA PHE A 81 -25.05 -23.17 -22.42
C PHE A 81 -26.34 -23.82 -22.92
N PRO A 82 -26.77 -23.52 -24.16
CA PRO A 82 -27.90 -24.21 -24.74
C PRO A 82 -27.57 -25.71 -24.85
N LYS A 83 -28.45 -26.53 -24.28
CA LYS A 83 -28.38 -27.98 -24.44
C LYS A 83 -29.01 -28.32 -25.78
N GLY A 84 -28.22 -28.29 -26.85
CA GLY A 84 -28.71 -28.61 -28.20
C GLY A 84 -29.42 -29.97 -28.24
N GLY A 85 -30.49 -30.06 -29.03
CA GLY A 85 -31.17 -31.32 -29.36
C GLY A 85 -30.57 -32.00 -30.59
N GLU A 86 -30.98 -33.23 -30.89
CA GLU A 86 -30.57 -33.93 -32.12
C GLU A 86 -30.84 -33.05 -33.35
N GLY A 87 -29.78 -32.75 -34.11
CA GLY A 87 -29.84 -31.92 -35.32
C GLY A 87 -29.75 -30.40 -35.12
N ARG A 88 -29.78 -29.88 -33.88
CA ARG A 88 -29.79 -28.44 -33.55
C ARG A 88 -28.78 -28.10 -32.45
N HIS A 89 -27.51 -28.24 -32.80
CA HIS A 89 -26.38 -28.27 -31.85
C HIS A 89 -26.03 -26.93 -31.18
N LEU A 90 -26.58 -25.79 -31.65
CA LEU A 90 -26.33 -24.45 -31.09
C LEU A 90 -27.62 -23.60 -30.97
N GLU A 91 -28.79 -24.21 -31.12
CA GLU A 91 -30.06 -23.51 -31.01
C GLU A 91 -30.46 -23.35 -29.53
N GLY A 92 -30.75 -22.11 -29.11
CA GLY A 92 -31.17 -21.76 -27.76
C GLY A 92 -30.42 -20.55 -27.19
N ASP A 93 -30.82 -20.14 -25.99
CA ASP A 93 -30.27 -18.95 -25.34
C ASP A 93 -29.03 -19.27 -24.52
N TRP A 94 -28.05 -18.38 -24.64
CA TRP A 94 -26.89 -18.31 -23.76
C TRP A 94 -27.18 -17.29 -22.68
N THR A 95 -27.10 -17.67 -21.41
CA THR A 95 -27.32 -16.75 -20.29
C THR A 95 -26.07 -16.65 -19.42
N VAL A 96 -25.71 -15.42 -19.05
CA VAL A 96 -24.73 -15.12 -18.02
C VAL A 96 -25.41 -14.29 -16.95
N SER A 97 -25.32 -14.72 -15.70
CA SER A 97 -25.93 -14.03 -14.58
C SER A 97 -24.87 -13.23 -13.83
N GLY A 98 -25.09 -11.91 -13.71
CA GLY A 98 -24.27 -11.05 -12.86
C GLY A 98 -24.32 -11.51 -11.39
N ASN A 99 -23.23 -11.28 -10.67
CA ASN A 99 -23.23 -11.42 -9.23
C ASN A 99 -23.61 -10.07 -8.59
N PRO A 100 -24.71 -9.96 -7.82
CA PRO A 100 -25.08 -8.71 -7.15
C PRO A 100 -23.99 -8.21 -6.19
N ASP A 101 -23.23 -9.13 -5.59
CA ASP A 101 -22.16 -8.79 -4.66
C ASP A 101 -20.87 -8.34 -5.37
N SER A 102 -20.82 -8.33 -6.70
CA SER A 102 -19.64 -7.89 -7.47
C SER A 102 -19.45 -6.37 -7.51
N SER A 103 -20.39 -5.62 -6.97
CA SER A 103 -20.32 -4.16 -6.85
C SER A 103 -20.47 -3.76 -5.39
N GLN A 104 -19.46 -3.10 -4.84
CA GLN A 104 -19.50 -2.53 -3.50
C GLN A 104 -19.35 -1.02 -3.54
N LYS A 105 -20.05 -0.33 -2.61
CA LYS A 105 -20.06 1.13 -2.53
C LYS A 105 -20.01 1.57 -1.08
N TRP A 106 -19.13 2.51 -0.79
CA TRP A 106 -18.99 3.16 0.50
C TRP A 106 -18.97 4.68 0.32
N SER A 107 -19.43 5.42 1.31
CA SER A 107 -19.50 6.88 1.23
C SER A 107 -19.36 7.50 2.62
N ASP A 108 -18.62 8.60 2.69
CA ASP A 108 -18.61 9.52 3.83
C ASP A 108 -19.17 10.89 3.37
N ASP A 109 -19.02 11.92 4.20
CA ASP A 109 -19.53 13.26 3.91
C ASP A 109 -18.89 13.92 2.68
N ASP A 110 -17.69 13.50 2.29
CA ASP A 110 -16.90 14.15 1.24
C ASP A 110 -16.68 13.28 0.01
N VAL A 111 -16.63 11.96 0.17
CA VAL A 111 -16.15 11.01 -0.83
C VAL A 111 -17.03 9.78 -0.94
N THR A 112 -17.20 9.30 -2.17
CA THR A 112 -17.81 8.00 -2.49
C THR A 112 -16.78 7.12 -3.18
N VAL A 113 -16.57 5.90 -2.67
CA VAL A 113 -15.73 4.86 -3.29
C VAL A 113 -16.63 3.76 -3.80
N ARG A 114 -16.42 3.32 -5.05
CA ARG A 114 -17.04 2.12 -5.63
C ARG A 114 -15.96 1.17 -6.09
N LEU A 115 -16.16 -0.12 -5.84
CA LEU A 115 -15.40 -1.21 -6.44
C LEU A 115 -16.38 -2.03 -7.27
N GLU A 116 -16.14 -2.08 -8.58
CA GLU A 116 -17.05 -2.70 -9.56
C GLU A 116 -16.24 -3.27 -10.73
N TYR A 117 -16.93 -3.77 -11.76
CA TYR A 117 -16.30 -4.33 -12.95
C TYR A 117 -16.74 -3.58 -14.21
N ASP A 118 -15.78 -3.19 -15.05
CA ASP A 118 -16.06 -2.80 -16.43
C ASP A 118 -16.15 -4.05 -17.29
N ALA A 119 -17.16 -4.12 -18.16
CA ALA A 119 -17.41 -5.24 -19.04
C ALA A 119 -17.27 -4.84 -20.52
N ALA A 120 -16.66 -5.71 -21.32
CA ALA A 120 -16.59 -5.59 -22.76
C ALA A 120 -17.06 -6.89 -23.42
N ILE A 121 -17.93 -6.76 -24.43
CA ILE A 121 -18.49 -7.89 -25.17
C ILE A 121 -18.05 -7.79 -26.63
N GLY A 122 -17.37 -8.82 -27.11
CA GLY A 122 -17.09 -9.01 -28.52
C GLY A 122 -18.22 -9.81 -29.17
N ILE A 123 -19.16 -9.11 -29.83
CA ILE A 123 -20.27 -9.71 -30.59
C ILE A 123 -19.99 -9.53 -32.09
N GLY A 124 -20.43 -10.48 -32.92
CA GLY A 124 -20.33 -10.39 -34.39
C GLY A 124 -19.23 -11.24 -35.01
N ASN A 125 -18.48 -12.00 -34.20
CA ASN A 125 -17.61 -13.07 -34.70
C ASN A 125 -18.36 -14.42 -34.62
N ALA A 126 -18.70 -15.00 -35.77
CA ALA A 126 -19.42 -16.28 -35.86
C ALA A 126 -18.67 -17.46 -35.21
N TYR A 127 -17.37 -17.32 -34.98
CA TYR A 127 -16.51 -18.37 -34.42
C TYR A 127 -16.06 -18.10 -32.98
N ALA A 128 -16.37 -16.93 -32.40
CA ALA A 128 -15.99 -16.61 -31.04
C ALA A 128 -16.95 -15.60 -30.38
N PHE A 129 -17.52 -16.02 -29.24
CA PHE A 129 -18.19 -15.12 -28.31
C PHE A 129 -17.22 -14.85 -27.14
N ARG A 130 -16.86 -13.58 -26.92
CA ARG A 130 -15.95 -13.21 -25.83
C ARG A 130 -16.60 -12.17 -24.93
N PHE A 131 -16.62 -12.47 -23.64
CA PHE A 131 -17.00 -11.55 -22.58
C PHE A 131 -15.76 -11.33 -21.71
N VAL A 132 -15.35 -10.07 -21.54
CA VAL A 132 -14.21 -9.68 -20.70
C VAL A 132 -14.69 -8.75 -19.60
N VAL A 133 -14.15 -8.93 -18.41
CA VAL A 133 -14.40 -8.09 -17.24
C VAL A 133 -13.08 -7.67 -16.62
N SER A 134 -13.07 -6.45 -16.06
CA SER A 134 -11.91 -5.88 -15.40
C SER A 134 -12.35 -5.13 -14.15
N PRO A 135 -11.74 -5.37 -12.98
CA PRO A 135 -12.10 -4.68 -11.75
C PRO A 135 -11.63 -3.23 -11.82
N VAL A 136 -12.43 -2.31 -11.32
CA VAL A 136 -12.15 -0.87 -11.31
C VAL A 136 -12.61 -0.26 -9.99
N VAL A 137 -11.74 0.55 -9.39
CA VAL A 137 -12.12 1.43 -8.29
C VAL A 137 -12.47 2.80 -8.86
N ARG A 138 -13.63 3.34 -8.48
CA ARG A 138 -14.07 4.69 -8.82
C ARG A 138 -14.27 5.50 -7.56
N ILE A 139 -13.59 6.63 -7.48
CA ILE A 139 -13.64 7.52 -6.32
C ILE A 139 -14.16 8.87 -6.77
N GLU A 140 -15.25 9.31 -6.16
CA GLU A 140 -15.89 10.61 -6.40
C GLU A 140 -15.72 11.48 -5.16
N SER A 141 -15.23 12.71 -5.32
CA SER A 141 -15.15 13.68 -4.24
C SER A 141 -16.05 14.88 -4.52
N ARG A 142 -16.66 15.41 -3.46
CA ARG A 142 -17.38 16.69 -3.50
C ARG A 142 -16.43 17.86 -3.72
N LYS A 143 -15.19 17.76 -3.26
CA LYS A 143 -14.12 18.74 -3.49
C LYS A 143 -13.38 18.35 -4.77
N ALA A 144 -13.20 19.30 -5.68
CA ALA A 144 -12.36 19.07 -6.85
C ALA A 144 -10.90 18.96 -6.42
N LEU A 145 -10.20 17.90 -6.84
CA LEU A 145 -8.83 17.58 -6.47
C LEU A 145 -7.91 17.63 -7.69
N THR A 146 -6.64 17.95 -7.49
CA THR A 146 -5.65 17.84 -8.57
C THR A 146 -5.38 16.36 -8.89
N VAL A 147 -4.77 16.06 -10.05
CA VAL A 147 -4.34 14.68 -10.34
C VAL A 147 -3.32 14.19 -9.31
N ARG A 148 -2.43 15.08 -8.84
CA ARG A 148 -1.46 14.77 -7.79
C ARG A 148 -2.16 14.35 -6.50
N ASP A 149 -3.15 15.11 -6.05
CA ASP A 149 -3.94 14.77 -4.87
C ASP A 149 -4.67 13.43 -5.04
N TRP A 150 -5.26 13.17 -6.21
CA TRP A 150 -5.88 11.88 -6.51
C TRP A 150 -4.87 10.73 -6.42
N VAL A 151 -3.69 10.89 -7.03
CA VAL A 151 -2.66 9.84 -7.04
C VAL A 151 -2.12 9.62 -5.63
N ASP A 152 -1.63 10.67 -4.97
CA ASP A 152 -0.88 10.57 -3.72
C ASP A 152 -1.80 10.19 -2.55
N ARG A 153 -3.02 10.75 -2.48
CA ARG A 153 -3.94 10.51 -1.34
C ARG A 153 -4.87 9.31 -1.53
N TRP A 154 -5.07 8.83 -2.76
CA TRP A 154 -6.08 7.79 -3.01
C TRP A 154 -5.54 6.59 -3.77
N ILE A 155 -4.86 6.80 -4.90
CA ILE A 155 -4.47 5.69 -5.77
C ILE A 155 -3.23 4.96 -5.25
N VAL A 156 -2.23 5.69 -4.75
CA VAL A 156 -1.05 5.08 -4.11
C VAL A 156 -1.44 4.32 -2.84
N PRO A 157 -2.24 4.87 -1.91
CA PRO A 157 -2.80 4.13 -0.79
C PRO A 157 -3.59 2.88 -1.22
N LEU A 158 -4.47 2.98 -2.21
CA LEU A 158 -5.20 1.84 -2.75
C LEU A 158 -4.23 0.73 -3.22
N ARG A 159 -3.24 1.10 -4.04
CA ARG A 159 -2.23 0.16 -4.54
C ARG A 159 -1.47 -0.53 -3.41
N ARG A 160 -1.09 0.22 -2.37
CA ARG A 160 -0.38 -0.32 -1.20
C ARG A 160 -1.27 -1.26 -0.37
N ILE A 161 -2.54 -0.90 -0.14
CA ILE A 161 -3.51 -1.76 0.55
C ILE A 161 -3.66 -3.10 -0.19
N VAL A 162 -3.84 -3.08 -1.51
CA VAL A 162 -3.95 -4.31 -2.31
C VAL A 162 -2.65 -5.11 -2.25
N SER A 163 -1.49 -4.45 -2.28
CA SER A 163 -0.18 -5.12 -2.16
C SER A 163 0.04 -5.76 -0.78
N ILE A 164 -0.44 -5.14 0.30
CA ILE A 164 -0.42 -5.76 1.64
C ILE A 164 -1.37 -6.96 1.69
N ALA A 165 -2.56 -6.83 1.09
CA ALA A 165 -3.54 -7.90 1.06
C ALA A 165 -3.00 -9.14 0.34
N THR A 166 -2.32 -8.99 -0.79
CA THR A 166 -1.77 -10.11 -1.58
C THR A 166 -0.38 -10.55 -1.12
N GLY A 167 0.41 -9.64 -0.54
CA GLY A 167 1.81 -9.88 -0.18
C GLY A 167 2.79 -9.62 -1.32
N ASP A 168 2.29 -9.18 -2.48
CA ASP A 168 3.09 -8.91 -3.68
C ASP A 168 2.84 -7.49 -4.17
N ALA A 169 3.87 -6.86 -4.73
CA ALA A 169 3.74 -5.55 -5.34
C ALA A 169 2.75 -5.58 -6.50
N GLN A 170 1.65 -4.81 -6.41
CA GLN A 170 0.64 -4.78 -7.46
C GLN A 170 0.87 -3.64 -8.44
N PRO A 171 0.75 -3.85 -9.76
CA PRO A 171 0.85 -2.77 -10.75
C PRO A 171 -0.41 -1.89 -10.75
N LEU A 172 -0.23 -0.61 -11.07
CA LEU A 172 -1.33 0.27 -11.50
C LEU A 172 -1.40 0.18 -13.03
N THR A 173 -2.44 -0.42 -13.57
CA THR A 173 -2.55 -0.69 -15.02
C THR A 173 -3.30 0.40 -15.76
N TYR A 174 -4.25 1.06 -15.08
CA TYR A 174 -5.07 2.11 -15.68
C TYR A 174 -5.39 3.19 -14.66
N LEU A 175 -5.41 4.45 -15.12
CA LEU A 175 -5.85 5.60 -14.36
C LEU A 175 -6.54 6.62 -15.28
N ALA A 176 -7.69 7.13 -14.86
CA ALA A 176 -8.38 8.22 -15.53
C ALA A 176 -9.08 9.15 -14.55
N VAL A 177 -9.28 10.39 -14.95
CA VAL A 177 -9.92 11.44 -14.17
C VAL A 177 -11.05 12.09 -14.96
N ASP A 178 -12.10 12.51 -14.27
CA ASP A 178 -13.21 13.25 -14.87
C ASP A 178 -13.24 14.69 -14.33
N ALA A 179 -13.31 15.68 -15.24
CA ALA A 179 -13.28 17.10 -14.89
C ALA A 179 -14.47 17.52 -14.02
N SER A 180 -14.24 18.47 -13.11
CA SER A 180 -15.29 19.04 -12.24
C SER A 180 -16.24 19.97 -13.03
N GLY A 181 -17.54 19.97 -12.69
CA GLY A 181 -18.43 21.10 -12.99
C GLY A 181 -19.34 21.10 -14.24
N VAL A 182 -19.52 20.02 -15.01
CA VAL A 182 -20.54 20.02 -16.09
C VAL A 182 -21.24 18.67 -16.24
N ASP A 183 -22.57 18.74 -16.36
CA ASP A 183 -23.56 17.71 -16.72
C ASP A 183 -23.03 16.30 -17.06
N ARG A 184 -23.52 15.30 -16.31
CA ARG A 184 -23.11 13.87 -16.36
C ARG A 184 -23.43 13.17 -17.69
N SER A 185 -24.04 13.89 -18.64
CA SER A 185 -24.64 13.35 -19.86
C SER A 185 -23.67 13.09 -21.02
N ARG A 186 -22.36 13.41 -20.90
CA ARG A 186 -21.40 13.19 -21.99
C ARG A 186 -20.13 12.45 -21.54
N ALA A 187 -19.92 11.27 -22.12
CA ALA A 187 -18.68 10.47 -22.06
C ALA A 187 -17.40 11.20 -22.55
N HIS A 188 -17.54 12.43 -23.05
CA HIS A 188 -16.48 13.22 -23.69
C HIS A 188 -15.55 13.98 -22.74
N LYS A 189 -15.60 13.71 -21.42
CA LYS A 189 -14.78 14.44 -20.41
C LYS A 189 -13.85 13.58 -19.56
N ARG A 190 -13.84 12.27 -19.78
CA ARG A 190 -12.86 11.39 -19.14
C ARG A 190 -11.49 11.62 -19.78
N ARG A 191 -10.49 11.90 -18.96
CA ARG A 191 -9.10 12.04 -19.40
C ARG A 191 -8.26 10.93 -18.81
N GLN A 192 -7.55 10.19 -19.65
CA GLN A 192 -6.65 9.14 -19.21
C GLN A 192 -5.32 9.74 -18.76
N VAL A 193 -4.77 9.20 -17.67
CA VAL A 193 -3.51 9.61 -17.08
C VAL A 193 -2.43 8.61 -17.48
N TYR A 194 -1.31 9.13 -17.96
CA TYR A 194 -0.13 8.38 -18.38
C TYR A 194 1.07 8.82 -17.54
N GLY A 195 1.82 7.86 -17.03
CA GLY A 195 3.01 8.12 -16.22
C GLY A 195 3.84 6.85 -16.05
N SER A 196 5.10 7.00 -15.65
CA SER A 196 6.04 5.87 -15.48
C SER A 196 5.60 4.85 -14.43
N GLY A 197 4.76 5.25 -13.48
CA GLY A 197 4.15 4.36 -12.48
C GLY A 197 2.89 3.61 -12.95
N ILE A 198 2.47 3.80 -14.21
CA ILE A 198 1.26 3.18 -14.79
C ILE A 198 1.69 2.30 -15.96
N THR A 199 1.51 0.98 -15.83
CA THR A 199 2.02 0.02 -16.82
C THR A 199 1.29 0.09 -18.16
N GLN A 200 0.02 0.48 -18.15
CA GLN A 200 -0.88 0.50 -19.32
C GLN A 200 -1.06 -0.88 -19.99
N GLU A 201 -0.66 -1.94 -19.30
CA GLU A 201 -0.95 -3.30 -19.73
C GLU A 201 -2.45 -3.57 -19.57
N PRO A 202 -3.12 -4.14 -20.60
CA PRO A 202 -4.54 -4.46 -20.49
C PRO A 202 -4.80 -5.40 -19.31
N TYR A 203 -5.56 -4.92 -18.33
CA TYR A 203 -5.97 -5.76 -17.20
C TYR A 203 -7.33 -6.36 -17.50
N GLN A 204 -7.37 -7.68 -17.59
CA GLN A 204 -8.58 -8.48 -17.60
C GLN A 204 -8.52 -9.46 -16.43
N SER A 205 -9.66 -9.66 -15.77
CA SER A 205 -9.76 -10.71 -14.76
C SER A 205 -9.50 -12.08 -15.38
N ASP A 206 -8.66 -12.85 -14.71
CA ASP A 206 -8.41 -14.25 -15.02
C ASP A 206 -8.74 -15.10 -13.78
N HIS A 207 -9.69 -16.01 -13.92
CA HIS A 207 -10.11 -16.90 -12.83
C HIS A 207 -8.93 -17.74 -12.29
N ALA A 208 -8.00 -18.16 -13.14
CA ALA A 208 -6.84 -18.92 -12.69
C ALA A 208 -5.88 -18.05 -11.86
N ALA A 209 -5.63 -16.81 -12.29
CA ALA A 209 -4.84 -15.84 -11.53
C ALA A 209 -5.51 -15.47 -10.20
N VAL A 210 -6.82 -15.18 -10.19
CA VAL A 210 -7.58 -14.86 -8.96
C VAL A 210 -7.51 -16.00 -7.96
N ARG A 211 -7.74 -17.25 -8.40
CA ARG A 211 -7.68 -18.43 -7.51
C ARG A 211 -6.27 -18.70 -6.97
N LYS A 212 -5.24 -18.37 -7.75
CA LYS A 212 -3.83 -18.50 -7.33
C LYS A 212 -3.37 -17.34 -6.43
N SER A 213 -4.09 -16.22 -6.41
CA SER A 213 -3.77 -15.11 -5.54
C SER A 213 -3.91 -15.50 -4.09
N SER A 214 -2.80 -15.49 -3.36
CA SER A 214 -2.75 -15.73 -1.91
C SER A 214 -3.17 -14.48 -1.14
N THR A 215 -4.35 -13.92 -1.44
CA THR A 215 -4.86 -12.74 -0.73
C THR A 215 -5.38 -13.12 0.66
N ALA A 216 -4.99 -12.32 1.66
CA ALA A 216 -5.52 -12.43 3.01
C ALA A 216 -6.87 -11.71 3.16
N VAL A 217 -7.17 -10.76 2.26
CA VAL A 217 -8.35 -9.88 2.32
C VAL A 217 -9.30 -10.21 1.18
N HIS A 218 -10.58 -10.33 1.51
CA HIS A 218 -11.71 -10.47 0.60
C HIS A 218 -12.79 -9.47 1.00
N ILE A 219 -12.77 -8.27 0.44
CA ILE A 219 -13.57 -7.12 0.88
C ILE A 219 -15.05 -7.47 1.06
N ALA A 220 -15.66 -8.12 0.06
CA ALA A 220 -17.06 -8.50 0.12
C ALA A 220 -17.35 -9.55 1.20
N VAL A 221 -16.51 -10.58 1.31
CA VAL A 221 -16.70 -11.72 2.23
C VAL A 221 -16.43 -11.31 3.68
N ASP A 222 -15.43 -10.46 3.90
CA ASP A 222 -15.01 -10.00 5.22
C ASP A 222 -15.84 -8.81 5.73
N GLY A 223 -16.78 -8.29 4.92
CA GLY A 223 -17.60 -7.14 5.27
C GLY A 223 -16.80 -5.85 5.49
N LEU A 224 -15.70 -5.67 4.73
CA LEU A 224 -14.80 -4.54 4.90
C LEU A 224 -15.25 -3.31 4.08
N SER A 225 -14.87 -2.14 4.56
CA SER A 225 -15.02 -0.87 3.83
C SER A 225 -13.69 -0.45 3.23
N LEU A 226 -13.59 -0.47 1.89
CA LEU A 226 -12.39 0.03 1.21
C LEU A 226 -12.17 1.52 1.50
N LEU A 227 -13.25 2.29 1.66
CA LEU A 227 -13.16 3.70 2.04
C LEU A 227 -12.56 3.84 3.44
N ASP A 228 -12.98 3.05 4.42
CA ASP A 228 -12.47 3.13 5.80
C ASP A 228 -10.98 2.76 5.84
N MET A 229 -10.58 1.74 5.08
CA MET A 229 -9.17 1.37 4.95
C MET A 229 -8.34 2.49 4.32
N LEU A 230 -8.85 3.15 3.26
CA LEU A 230 -8.20 4.32 2.65
C LEU A 230 -8.11 5.50 3.62
N ARG A 231 -9.16 5.77 4.39
CA ARG A 231 -9.17 6.84 5.41
C ARG A 231 -8.20 6.54 6.55
N ARG A 232 -8.13 5.31 7.02
CA ARG A 232 -7.14 4.88 8.02
C ARG A 232 -5.73 5.05 7.49
N TRP A 233 -5.46 4.62 6.25
CA TRP A 233 -4.16 4.84 5.61
C TRP A 233 -3.80 6.33 5.57
N GLN A 234 -4.71 7.19 5.11
CA GLN A 234 -4.51 8.64 5.07
C GLN A 234 -4.19 9.20 6.46
N GLY A 235 -4.93 8.77 7.49
CA GLY A 235 -4.67 9.18 8.88
C GLY A 235 -3.28 8.74 9.37
N LEU A 236 -2.85 7.52 9.02
CA LEU A 236 -1.51 7.02 9.35
C LEU A 236 -0.41 7.78 8.59
N GLU A 237 -0.65 8.20 7.35
CA GLU A 237 0.29 9.05 6.62
C GLU A 237 0.38 10.46 7.22
N ASP A 238 -0.77 11.05 7.59
CA ASP A 238 -0.84 12.37 8.22
C ASP A 238 -0.14 12.39 9.60
N ASP A 239 -0.15 11.25 10.31
CA ASP A 239 0.53 11.02 11.58
C ASP A 239 2.02 10.62 11.43
N HIS A 240 2.54 10.51 10.20
CA HIS A 240 3.89 10.01 9.95
C HIS A 240 4.14 8.63 10.60
N HIS A 241 3.15 7.75 10.54
CA HIS A 241 3.18 6.48 11.26
C HIS A 241 4.36 5.59 10.79
N PRO A 242 5.31 5.19 11.67
CA PRO A 242 6.59 4.60 11.24
C PRO A 242 6.48 3.33 10.40
N LEU A 243 5.48 2.48 10.68
CA LEU A 243 5.25 1.28 9.89
C LEU A 243 4.87 1.63 8.44
N ILE A 244 4.03 2.65 8.23
CA ILE A 244 3.60 3.04 6.89
C ILE A 244 4.72 3.75 6.13
N GLU A 245 5.49 4.62 6.80
CA GLU A 245 6.64 5.27 6.18
C GLU A 245 7.73 4.27 5.76
N THR A 246 7.99 3.27 6.59
CA THR A 246 9.03 2.27 6.32
C THR A 246 8.51 1.19 5.36
N TYR A 247 7.52 0.42 5.78
CA TYR A 247 7.02 -0.72 5.02
C TYR A 247 6.21 -0.28 3.80
N GLY A 248 5.40 0.78 3.90
CA GLY A 248 4.60 1.28 2.79
C GLY A 248 5.42 1.78 1.60
N ALA A 249 6.63 2.29 1.85
CA ALA A 249 7.57 2.66 0.80
C ALA A 249 8.14 1.44 0.05
N MET A 250 8.33 0.31 0.74
CA MET A 250 8.89 -0.92 0.17
C MET A 250 7.91 -1.68 -0.73
N LEU A 251 6.59 -1.52 -0.52
CA LEU A 251 5.56 -2.29 -1.22
C LEU A 251 5.58 -2.16 -2.75
N SER A 252 6.27 -1.15 -3.28
CA SER A 252 6.41 -0.95 -4.73
C SER A 252 7.67 -1.58 -5.33
N ALA A 253 8.58 -2.10 -4.50
CA ALA A 253 9.85 -2.70 -4.94
C ALA A 253 9.71 -4.23 -5.13
N THR A 254 9.96 -4.70 -6.35
CA THR A 254 9.79 -6.11 -6.73
C THR A 254 11.02 -6.99 -6.43
N ASP A 255 12.22 -6.40 -6.39
CA ASP A 255 13.49 -7.15 -6.42
C ASP A 255 14.49 -6.69 -5.35
N GLU A 256 14.02 -6.46 -4.13
CA GLU A 256 14.92 -6.11 -3.03
C GLU A 256 15.73 -7.33 -2.57
N HIS A 257 17.04 -7.13 -2.42
CA HIS A 257 17.92 -8.15 -1.86
C HIS A 257 17.44 -8.54 -0.44
N PRO A 258 17.38 -9.84 -0.07
CA PRO A 258 16.82 -10.31 1.20
C PRO A 258 17.41 -9.62 2.44
N ARG A 259 18.69 -9.24 2.39
CA ARG A 259 19.35 -8.44 3.43
C ARG A 259 18.65 -7.11 3.71
N SER A 260 18.38 -6.32 2.67
CA SER A 260 17.73 -5.01 2.82
C SER A 260 16.32 -5.19 3.34
N ARG A 261 15.58 -6.16 2.78
CA ARG A 261 14.22 -6.47 3.19
C ARG A 261 14.16 -6.91 4.66
N PHE A 262 15.06 -7.77 5.11
CA PHE A 262 15.17 -8.16 6.52
C PHE A 262 15.35 -6.95 7.45
N LEU A 263 16.33 -6.08 7.13
CA LEU A 263 16.63 -4.92 7.96
C LEU A 263 15.44 -3.96 8.05
N LEU A 264 14.79 -3.69 6.92
CA LEU A 264 13.65 -2.79 6.88
C LEU A 264 12.40 -3.34 7.57
N LEU A 265 12.12 -4.65 7.45
CA LEU A 265 11.01 -5.28 8.17
C LEU A 265 11.20 -5.22 9.69
N VAL A 266 12.41 -5.54 10.17
CA VAL A 266 12.73 -5.44 11.60
C VAL A 266 12.66 -3.98 12.08
N GLN A 267 13.14 -3.04 11.26
CA GLN A 267 13.04 -1.61 11.55
C GLN A 267 11.58 -1.12 11.59
N ALA A 268 10.72 -1.61 10.68
CA ALA A 268 9.29 -1.28 10.67
C ALA A 268 8.59 -1.76 11.95
N LEU A 269 8.92 -2.96 12.43
CA LEU A 269 8.40 -3.48 13.71
C LEU A 269 8.93 -2.67 14.91
N GLU A 270 10.22 -2.36 14.92
CA GLU A 270 10.79 -1.51 15.99
C GLU A 270 10.15 -0.12 16.03
N GLY A 271 9.89 0.46 14.86
CA GLY A 271 9.21 1.73 14.69
C GLY A 271 7.76 1.68 15.16
N LEU A 272 7.01 0.64 14.77
CA LEU A 272 5.64 0.39 15.22
C LEU A 272 5.55 0.35 16.75
N HIS A 273 6.32 -0.54 17.38
CA HIS A 273 6.28 -0.67 18.84
C HIS A 273 6.69 0.63 19.53
N GLY A 274 7.69 1.33 19.00
CA GLY A 274 8.11 2.63 19.50
C GLY A 274 7.03 3.70 19.44
N HIS A 275 6.22 3.67 18.39
CA HIS A 275 5.09 4.57 18.21
C HIS A 275 3.97 4.26 19.20
N GLU A 276 3.55 3.00 19.28
CA GLU A 276 2.45 2.56 20.16
C GLU A 276 2.79 2.71 21.66
N THR A 277 4.07 2.61 22.03
CA THR A 277 4.52 2.73 23.43
C THR A 277 5.15 4.09 23.76
N ALA A 278 5.07 5.08 22.87
CA ALA A 278 5.75 6.36 23.02
C ALA A 278 5.43 7.06 24.35
N ALA A 279 4.15 7.11 24.72
CA ALA A 279 3.70 7.75 25.97
C ALA A 279 4.25 7.03 27.22
N ALA A 280 4.16 5.70 27.27
CA ALA A 280 4.70 4.91 28.38
C ALA A 280 6.23 5.01 28.47
N TYR A 281 6.91 5.12 27.32
CA TYR A 281 8.36 5.33 27.29
C TYR A 281 8.75 6.72 27.80
N GLU A 282 7.98 7.76 27.46
CA GLU A 282 8.22 9.11 27.97
C GLU A 282 8.08 9.18 29.49
N GLU A 283 7.08 8.51 30.07
CA GLU A 283 6.94 8.39 31.52
C GLU A 283 8.14 7.68 32.17
N ARG A 284 8.55 6.50 31.63
CA ARG A 284 9.75 5.79 32.09
C ARG A 284 11.01 6.65 31.98
N ARG A 285 11.13 7.46 30.93
CA ARG A 285 12.27 8.37 30.72
C ARG A 285 12.31 9.45 31.79
N ASN A 286 11.16 10.02 32.14
CA ASN A 286 11.06 11.03 33.19
C ASN A 286 11.45 10.43 34.54
N HIS A 287 10.94 9.25 34.89
CA HIS A 287 11.31 8.53 36.12
C HIS A 287 12.80 8.22 36.18
N HIS A 288 13.37 7.62 35.12
CA HIS A 288 14.79 7.29 35.04
C HIS A 288 15.68 8.53 35.16
N THR A 289 15.23 9.67 34.61
CA THR A 289 15.96 10.94 34.71
C THR A 289 16.02 11.44 36.15
N GLU A 290 14.91 11.36 36.89
CA GLU A 290 14.86 11.75 38.30
C GLU A 290 15.64 10.79 39.21
N GLU A 291 15.53 9.48 39.00
CA GLU A 291 16.33 8.48 39.73
C GLU A 291 17.82 8.67 39.49
N ARG A 292 18.22 8.90 38.24
CA ARG A 292 19.60 9.16 37.86
C ARG A 292 20.12 10.44 38.52
N LYS A 293 19.30 11.49 38.58
CA LYS A 293 19.65 12.75 39.24
C LYS A 293 19.84 12.53 40.75
N THR A 294 18.88 11.88 41.40
CA THR A 294 18.91 11.56 42.83
C THR A 294 20.15 10.72 43.19
N LEU A 295 20.48 9.71 42.38
CA LEU A 295 21.67 8.88 42.58
C LEU A 295 22.96 9.70 42.45
N ILE A 296 23.05 10.58 41.45
CA ILE A 296 24.20 11.45 41.24
C ILE A 296 24.37 12.42 42.42
N GLU A 297 23.29 13.02 42.91
CA GLU A 297 23.28 13.92 44.06
C GLU A 297 23.73 13.17 45.32
N ALA A 298 23.21 11.97 45.58
CA ALA A 298 23.64 11.13 46.70
C ALA A 298 25.13 10.77 46.64
N ILE A 299 25.67 10.47 45.46
CA ILE A 299 27.11 10.21 45.27
C ILE A 299 27.94 11.47 45.51
N GLN A 300 27.44 12.64 45.10
CA GLN A 300 28.09 13.94 45.34
C GLN A 300 28.14 14.26 46.84
N ASP A 301 27.00 14.11 47.52
CA ASP A 301 26.85 14.42 48.94
C ASP A 301 27.66 13.48 49.83
N ALA A 302 27.83 12.21 49.41
CA ALA A 302 28.67 11.25 50.11
C ALA A 302 30.16 11.62 50.10
N GLY A 303 30.61 12.48 49.17
CA GLY A 303 32.00 12.96 49.11
C GLY A 303 33.06 11.89 48.83
N ILE A 304 32.65 10.67 48.45
CA ILE A 304 33.53 9.51 48.26
C ILE A 304 34.36 9.65 46.98
N LEU A 305 33.79 10.29 45.94
CA LEU A 305 34.42 10.41 44.63
C LEU A 305 35.00 11.80 44.41
N ASN A 306 36.22 11.85 43.88
CA ASN A 306 36.79 13.11 43.40
C ASN A 306 36.09 13.57 42.11
N SER A 307 36.35 14.82 41.70
CA SER A 307 35.67 15.43 40.55
C SER A 307 35.90 14.69 39.22
N GLN A 308 37.03 14.01 39.04
CA GLN A 308 37.29 13.21 37.83
C GLN A 308 36.49 11.91 37.85
N GLN A 309 36.45 11.22 38.98
CA GLN A 309 35.67 9.99 39.19
C GLN A 309 34.16 10.27 39.01
N LEU A 310 33.66 11.37 39.56
CA LEU A 310 32.28 11.77 39.38
C LEU A 310 31.94 12.08 37.92
N LYS A 311 32.84 12.77 37.19
CA LYS A 311 32.67 12.99 35.74
C LYS A 311 32.63 11.66 34.97
N PHE A 312 33.47 10.70 35.35
CA PHE A 312 33.47 9.37 34.76
C PHE A 312 32.13 8.64 35.00
N VAL A 313 31.61 8.66 36.24
CA VAL A 313 30.29 8.07 36.56
C VAL A 313 29.18 8.73 35.75
N LYS A 314 29.11 10.08 35.74
CA LYS A 314 28.11 10.83 34.95
C LYS A 314 28.16 10.49 33.46
N LYS A 315 29.35 10.22 32.90
CA LYS A 315 29.54 9.87 31.49
C LYS A 315 29.09 8.44 31.17
N ASN A 316 29.33 7.50 32.08
CA ASN A 316 29.06 6.07 31.85
C ASN A 316 27.67 5.63 32.33
N LEU A 317 27.02 6.42 33.20
CA LEU A 317 25.64 6.17 33.60
C LEU A 317 24.69 6.64 32.49
N THR A 318 24.00 5.68 31.86
CA THR A 318 23.10 5.90 30.73
C THR A 318 22.06 6.98 31.04
N LYS A 319 21.90 7.91 30.09
CA LYS A 319 20.95 9.03 30.23
C LYS A 319 19.50 8.61 30.03
N ASN A 320 19.29 7.57 29.23
CA ASN A 320 17.96 7.07 28.88
C ASN A 320 17.76 5.69 29.53
N PRO A 321 16.50 5.31 29.82
CA PRO A 321 16.19 3.97 30.21
C PRO A 321 16.57 2.99 29.08
N PRO A 322 16.96 1.75 29.41
CA PRO A 322 17.28 0.75 28.40
C PRO A 322 16.07 0.53 27.50
N ARG A 323 16.33 0.50 26.18
CA ARG A 323 15.35 0.14 25.15
C ARG A 323 15.95 -1.01 24.35
N GLY A 324 15.20 -2.09 24.19
CA GLY A 324 15.66 -3.27 23.48
C GLY A 324 14.77 -3.60 22.29
N LEU A 325 15.37 -3.74 21.11
CA LEU A 325 14.73 -4.35 19.95
C LEU A 325 14.10 -5.72 20.30
N ASN A 326 14.76 -6.46 21.19
CA ASN A 326 14.27 -7.75 21.69
C ASN A 326 12.88 -7.63 22.38
N GLU A 327 12.70 -6.61 23.22
CA GLU A 327 11.42 -6.38 23.92
C GLU A 327 10.32 -6.03 22.91
N ALA A 328 10.63 -5.13 21.97
CA ALA A 328 9.69 -4.74 20.91
C ALA A 328 9.25 -5.93 20.05
N LEU A 329 10.20 -6.76 19.61
CA LEU A 329 9.91 -7.94 18.81
C LEU A 329 9.12 -8.98 19.61
N HIS A 330 9.48 -9.22 20.88
CA HIS A 330 8.76 -10.16 21.72
C HIS A 330 7.30 -9.74 21.91
N HIS A 331 7.06 -8.46 22.19
CA HIS A 331 5.73 -7.89 22.33
C HIS A 331 4.90 -8.06 21.05
N LEU A 332 5.41 -7.55 19.92
CA LEU A 332 4.67 -7.57 18.65
C LEU A 332 4.41 -8.97 18.11
N LEU A 333 5.26 -9.95 18.44
CA LEU A 333 5.00 -11.36 18.11
C LEU A 333 3.85 -11.94 18.94
N GLY A 334 3.72 -11.52 20.21
CA GLY A 334 2.68 -12.00 21.13
C GLY A 334 1.30 -11.37 20.91
N GLU A 335 1.21 -10.24 20.20
CA GLU A 335 -0.06 -9.57 19.88
C GLU A 335 -0.82 -10.19 18.71
N LEU A 336 -0.15 -11.02 17.90
CA LEU A 336 -0.79 -11.64 16.75
C LEU A 336 -1.70 -12.80 17.19
N PRO A 337 -2.83 -13.03 16.50
CA PRO A 337 -3.75 -14.13 16.84
C PRO A 337 -3.16 -15.52 16.54
N VAL A 338 -2.11 -15.59 15.72
CA VAL A 338 -1.41 -16.82 15.37
C VAL A 338 0.05 -16.71 15.78
N ASP A 339 0.52 -17.66 16.57
CA ASP A 339 1.91 -17.75 16.99
C ASP A 339 2.81 -18.19 15.83
N LEU A 340 3.57 -17.24 15.28
CA LEU A 340 4.55 -17.48 14.21
C LEU A 340 5.96 -17.77 14.76
N THR A 341 6.15 -17.78 16.08
CA THR A 341 7.46 -18.04 16.70
C THR A 341 8.02 -19.43 16.38
N PRO A 342 7.22 -20.52 16.27
CA PRO A 342 7.76 -21.82 15.87
C PRO A 342 8.27 -21.81 14.41
N ARG A 343 7.60 -21.08 13.52
CA ARG A 343 8.01 -20.94 12.11
C ARG A 343 9.32 -20.16 12.00
N LEU A 344 9.48 -19.08 12.77
CA LEU A 344 10.75 -18.36 12.88
C LEU A 344 11.85 -19.24 13.48
N ALA A 345 11.56 -19.97 14.55
CA ALA A 345 12.54 -20.85 15.20
C ALA A 345 13.04 -21.97 14.28
N ALA A 346 12.20 -22.43 13.35
CA ALA A 346 12.56 -23.42 12.35
C ALA A 346 13.53 -22.88 11.27
N CYS A 347 13.57 -21.56 11.03
CA CYS A 347 14.42 -20.92 10.03
C CYS A 347 15.91 -21.16 10.33
N LYS A 348 16.65 -21.63 9.33
CA LYS A 348 18.08 -22.02 9.49
C LYS A 348 18.94 -20.88 10.01
N LEU A 349 18.64 -19.65 9.59
CA LEU A 349 19.32 -18.42 10.02
C LEU A 349 19.33 -18.23 11.55
N LEU A 350 18.19 -18.52 12.22
CA LEU A 350 18.02 -18.18 13.64
C LEU A 350 18.60 -19.25 14.57
N ARG A 351 18.73 -20.50 14.12
CA ARG A 351 19.12 -21.66 14.97
C ARG A 351 20.36 -21.44 15.81
N ASN A 352 21.38 -20.79 15.25
CA ASN A 352 22.64 -20.54 15.95
C ASN A 352 22.48 -19.58 17.14
N TYR A 353 21.58 -18.61 17.04
CA TYR A 353 21.34 -17.63 18.11
C TYR A 353 20.31 -18.13 19.14
N LEU A 354 19.44 -19.08 18.76
CA LEU A 354 18.46 -19.67 19.68
C LEU A 354 19.14 -20.44 20.82
N THR A 355 20.29 -21.07 20.58
CA THR A 355 21.05 -21.79 21.62
C THR A 355 21.74 -20.88 22.62
N GLU A 356 21.98 -19.61 22.25
CA GLU A 356 22.58 -18.60 23.13
C GLU A 356 21.54 -17.96 24.07
N ALA A 357 20.26 -18.03 23.70
CA ALA A 357 19.18 -17.37 24.40
C ALA A 357 18.57 -18.24 25.51
N GLN A 358 18.22 -17.60 26.63
CA GLN A 358 17.50 -18.22 27.74
C GLN A 358 16.02 -17.78 27.73
N GLY A 359 15.14 -18.61 28.29
CA GLY A 359 13.71 -18.30 28.45
C GLY A 359 12.78 -18.96 27.43
N PRO A 360 11.49 -18.57 27.41
CA PRO A 360 10.49 -19.11 26.50
C PRO A 360 10.82 -18.90 25.02
N GLU A 361 10.25 -19.71 24.14
CA GLU A 361 10.57 -19.70 22.71
C GLU A 361 10.44 -18.31 22.06
N ALA A 362 9.33 -17.62 22.31
CA ALA A 362 9.09 -16.28 21.79
C ALA A 362 10.20 -15.28 22.17
N GLN A 363 10.71 -15.34 23.40
CA GLN A 363 11.80 -14.47 23.86
C GLN A 363 13.12 -14.83 23.19
N ARG A 364 13.40 -16.12 23.00
CA ARG A 364 14.60 -16.57 22.28
C ARG A 364 14.58 -16.17 20.81
N VAL A 365 13.43 -16.27 20.16
CA VAL A 365 13.23 -15.85 18.77
C VAL A 365 13.45 -14.35 18.61
N ALA A 366 12.85 -13.54 19.48
CA ALA A 366 13.04 -12.09 19.48
C ALA A 366 14.53 -11.70 19.71
N TYR A 367 15.22 -12.44 20.58
CA TYR A 367 16.65 -12.26 20.81
C TYR A 367 17.46 -12.59 19.55
N ALA A 368 17.19 -13.75 18.94
CA ALA A 368 17.86 -14.20 17.72
C ALA A 368 17.71 -13.20 16.57
N LEU A 369 16.49 -12.71 16.33
CA LEU A 369 16.22 -11.67 15.34
C LEU A 369 17.01 -10.38 15.62
N SER A 370 17.05 -9.95 16.88
CA SER A 370 17.81 -8.75 17.29
C SER A 370 19.30 -8.90 17.03
N ARG A 371 19.87 -10.09 17.28
CA ARG A 371 21.29 -10.39 17.04
C ARG A 371 21.60 -10.39 15.54
N VAL A 372 20.80 -11.08 14.73
CA VAL A 372 20.94 -11.10 13.26
C VAL A 372 20.87 -9.68 12.70
N ARG A 373 19.89 -8.87 13.14
CA ARG A 373 19.77 -7.46 12.74
C ARG A 373 21.05 -6.68 13.04
N ASN A 374 21.59 -6.81 14.25
CA ASN A 374 22.80 -6.09 14.65
C ASN A 374 24.03 -6.54 13.86
N ASP A 375 24.19 -7.85 13.63
CA ASP A 375 25.30 -8.37 12.82
C ASP A 375 25.23 -7.88 11.37
N LEU A 376 24.03 -7.81 10.79
CA LEU A 376 23.80 -7.26 9.45
C LEU A 376 24.02 -5.74 9.39
N ALA A 377 23.52 -4.99 10.36
CA ALA A 377 23.61 -3.53 10.38
C ALA A 377 25.06 -3.04 10.55
N HIS A 378 25.85 -3.73 11.37
CA HIS A 378 27.26 -3.40 11.59
C HIS A 378 28.21 -4.02 10.56
N GLY A 379 27.72 -4.92 9.69
CA GLY A 379 28.55 -5.60 8.70
C GLY A 379 29.51 -6.62 9.31
N ASN A 380 29.27 -7.05 10.56
CA ASN A 380 30.14 -7.97 11.30
C ASN A 380 30.13 -9.39 10.71
N LYS A 381 29.05 -9.77 10.02
CA LYS A 381 28.84 -11.12 9.49
C LYS A 381 28.01 -11.08 8.21
N GLY A 382 28.40 -11.91 7.24
CA GLY A 382 27.58 -12.23 6.08
C GLY A 382 26.68 -13.43 6.36
N PHE A 383 25.48 -13.43 5.80
CA PHE A 383 24.56 -14.57 5.85
C PHE A 383 24.21 -15.00 4.43
N ASP A 384 23.89 -16.28 4.29
CA ASP A 384 23.38 -16.81 3.04
C ASP A 384 22.06 -16.12 2.65
N ALA A 385 21.92 -15.76 1.37
CA ALA A 385 20.77 -14.99 0.89
C ALA A 385 19.47 -15.80 0.94
N TYR A 386 19.55 -17.13 0.76
CA TYR A 386 18.40 -18.02 0.82
C TYR A 386 17.93 -18.21 2.27
N ASP A 387 18.86 -18.44 3.21
CA ASP A 387 18.53 -18.51 4.65
C ASP A 387 17.90 -17.19 5.16
N LEU A 388 18.37 -16.04 4.66
CA LEU A 388 17.75 -14.73 4.91
C LEU A 388 16.36 -14.64 4.31
N HIS A 389 16.20 -15.05 3.05
CA HIS A 389 14.92 -15.00 2.35
C HIS A 389 13.85 -15.82 3.08
N GLU A 390 14.15 -17.04 3.53
CA GLU A 390 13.22 -17.86 4.31
C GLU A 390 12.70 -17.11 5.55
N THR A 391 13.60 -16.46 6.29
CA THR A 391 13.25 -15.70 7.50
C THR A 391 12.43 -14.45 7.15
N VAL A 392 12.80 -13.76 6.07
CA VAL A 392 12.08 -12.59 5.54
C VAL A 392 10.62 -12.93 5.22
N ARG A 393 10.35 -14.09 4.61
CA ARG A 393 8.97 -14.48 4.28
C ARG A 393 8.07 -14.60 5.51
N VAL A 394 8.61 -15.08 6.64
CA VAL A 394 7.85 -15.16 7.89
C VAL A 394 7.69 -13.77 8.51
N LEU A 395 8.74 -12.95 8.51
CA LEU A 395 8.68 -11.55 8.98
C LEU A 395 7.71 -10.69 8.17
N GLU A 396 7.65 -10.89 6.85
CA GLU A 396 6.72 -10.20 5.97
C GLU A 396 5.27 -10.46 6.39
N ARG A 397 4.92 -11.71 6.74
CA ARG A 397 3.58 -12.05 7.24
C ARG A 397 3.27 -11.35 8.54
N ILE A 398 4.24 -11.26 9.46
CA ILE A 398 4.10 -10.53 10.74
C ILE A 398 3.85 -9.05 10.49
N VAL A 399 4.65 -8.41 9.64
CA VAL A 399 4.50 -6.98 9.31
C VAL A 399 3.18 -6.73 8.58
N ARG A 400 2.78 -7.59 7.64
CA ARG A 400 1.48 -7.51 6.96
C ARG A 400 0.31 -7.66 7.92
N ALA A 401 0.39 -8.57 8.89
CA ALA A 401 -0.64 -8.72 9.91
C ALA A 401 -0.81 -7.43 10.73
N HIS A 402 0.29 -6.82 11.18
CA HIS A 402 0.23 -5.53 11.86
C HIS A 402 -0.28 -4.40 10.96
N ALA A 403 0.12 -4.36 9.69
CA ALA A 403 -0.40 -3.38 8.74
C ALA A 403 -1.93 -3.53 8.54
N LEU A 404 -2.43 -4.75 8.39
CA LEU A 404 -3.87 -5.04 8.28
C LEU A 404 -4.61 -4.72 9.58
N ARG A 405 -4.00 -4.95 10.75
CA ARG A 405 -4.53 -4.53 12.06
C ARG A 405 -4.69 -3.01 12.13
N LEU A 406 -3.71 -2.23 11.66
CA LEU A 406 -3.79 -0.76 11.64
C LEU A 406 -4.83 -0.25 10.63
N LEU A 407 -5.01 -0.97 9.52
CA LEU A 407 -6.12 -0.75 8.59
C LEU A 407 -7.47 -1.22 9.16
N GLY A 408 -7.45 -1.79 10.37
CA GLY A 408 -8.55 -2.31 11.18
C GLY A 408 -9.35 -3.40 10.48
N CYS A 409 -8.64 -4.30 9.83
CA CYS A 409 -9.15 -5.62 9.47
C CYS A 409 -9.42 -6.45 10.75
N PRO A 410 -10.46 -7.30 10.75
CA PRO A 410 -10.80 -8.14 11.89
C PRO A 410 -9.84 -9.33 12.03
N GLU A 411 -9.85 -9.97 13.20
CA GLU A 411 -8.99 -11.09 13.56
C GLU A 411 -8.95 -12.24 12.52
N PRO A 412 -10.06 -12.68 11.90
CA PRO A 412 -10.01 -13.73 10.87
C PRO A 412 -9.13 -13.37 9.66
N VAL A 413 -9.03 -12.08 9.30
CA VAL A 413 -8.12 -11.61 8.24
C VAL A 413 -6.67 -11.75 8.69
N LEU A 414 -6.39 -11.40 9.96
CA LEU A 414 -5.06 -11.49 10.55
C LEU A 414 -4.60 -12.94 10.68
N GLU A 415 -5.50 -13.85 11.06
CA GLU A 415 -5.22 -15.29 11.08
C GLU A 415 -4.89 -15.82 9.68
N ARG A 416 -5.66 -15.42 8.66
CA ARG A 416 -5.40 -15.84 7.27
C ARG A 416 -4.02 -15.41 6.81
N VAL A 417 -3.63 -14.14 6.98
CA VAL A 417 -2.30 -13.68 6.53
C VAL A 417 -1.16 -14.40 7.24
N CYS A 418 -1.31 -14.73 8.52
CA CYS A 418 -0.32 -15.50 9.27
C CYS A 418 -0.21 -16.94 8.76
N ASN A 419 -1.33 -17.53 8.33
CA ASN A 419 -1.43 -18.92 7.89
C ASN A 419 -1.15 -19.15 6.40
N LEU A 420 -1.02 -18.11 5.57
CA LEU A 420 -0.73 -18.26 4.14
C LEU A 420 0.52 -19.12 3.90
N ASP A 421 0.39 -20.18 3.11
CA ASP A 421 1.51 -20.92 2.55
C ASP A 421 1.99 -20.19 1.30
N GLN A 422 2.70 -19.08 1.49
CA GLN A 422 3.49 -18.47 0.44
C GLN A 422 4.81 -19.20 0.36
#